data_AF-A0A529WPJ6-F1
#
_entry.id   AF-A0A529WPJ6-F1
#
_cell.length_a   1.000
_cell.length_b   1.000
_cell.length_c   1.000
_cell.angle_alpha   90.00
_cell.angle_beta   90.00
_cell.angle_gamma   90.00
#
_symmetry.space_group_name_H-M   'P 1'
#
loop_
_entity.id
_entity.type
_entity.pdbx_description
1 polymer ?
#
loop_
_entity_poly.entity_id
_entity_poly.type
_entity_poly.pdbx_seq_one_letter_code
_entity_poly.pdbx_strand_id
1 'polypeptide(L)'
;MLHQLKIRTTAGRGRLFDSILDTVGDTPVIRINNLGPGHATIYVKAEFFNPAASVKDRLALNIIEEGERSGKLKPGQTVVEATSGNTGIGLAMVCAQKGYPLVVTMADSFSIERRKLMRMLGAKVVLTPRAQKGFGMYKKAVELAEANGWFLARQFETEANAAIHEATTGREIINDFAGSRLDYLVTGYGTGGTVTGVGRVLRQERPEVRIVLAEPANAQLIGSGKAQERGVGGAPAASHPA
;
A
#
# COMPACT_ATOMS: atom_id res chain seq x y z
N MET A 1 -1.99 -4.31 -46.92
CA MET A 1 -0.67 -4.81 -46.49
C MET A 1 -0.87 -5.83 -45.39
N LEU A 2 -0.59 -7.10 -45.67
CA LEU A 2 -0.50 -8.14 -44.66
C LEU A 2 0.66 -7.78 -43.72
N HIS A 3 0.35 -7.23 -42.54
CA HIS A 3 1.32 -7.18 -41.46
C HIS A 3 1.74 -8.63 -41.20
N GLN A 4 3.00 -8.96 -41.48
CA GLN A 4 3.56 -10.25 -41.06
C GLN A 4 3.38 -10.35 -39.54
N LEU A 5 2.50 -11.26 -39.13
CA LEU A 5 2.24 -11.63 -37.74
C LEU A 5 3.49 -12.31 -37.19
N LYS A 6 4.55 -11.54 -36.93
CA LYS A 6 5.70 -12.04 -36.21
C LYS A 6 5.25 -12.34 -34.78
N ILE A 7 5.57 -13.53 -34.30
CA ILE A 7 5.35 -13.93 -32.91
C ILE A 7 6.05 -12.89 -32.02
N ARG A 8 5.36 -12.46 -30.96
CA ARG A 8 5.91 -11.53 -29.97
C ARG A 8 7.10 -12.17 -29.26
N THR A 9 8.23 -11.47 -29.18
CA THR A 9 9.42 -11.89 -28.42
C THR A 9 9.68 -10.94 -27.25
N THR A 10 10.45 -11.39 -26.26
CA THR A 10 10.90 -10.61 -25.10
C THR A 10 12.41 -10.84 -24.88
N ALA A 11 13.10 -9.86 -24.27
CA ALA A 11 14.53 -9.92 -23.99
C ALA A 11 14.88 -10.22 -22.51
N GLY A 12 13.87 -10.30 -21.64
CA GLY A 12 14.08 -10.34 -20.19
C GLY A 12 14.44 -8.98 -19.58
N ARG A 13 14.70 -8.93 -18.27
CA ARG A 13 15.01 -7.69 -17.53
C ARG A 13 16.46 -7.22 -17.66
N GLY A 14 17.35 -8.06 -18.22
CA GLY A 14 18.77 -7.72 -18.39
C GLY A 14 19.58 -7.59 -17.08
N ARG A 15 19.00 -7.95 -15.93
CA ARG A 15 19.65 -7.98 -14.62
C ARG A 15 19.09 -9.11 -13.75
N LEU A 16 19.90 -9.56 -12.79
CA LEU A 16 19.46 -10.41 -11.68
C LEU A 16 19.10 -9.53 -10.48
N PHE A 17 18.25 -10.05 -9.59
CA PHE A 17 17.84 -9.38 -8.36
C PHE A 17 18.29 -10.23 -7.18
N ASP A 18 18.89 -9.61 -6.16
CA ASP A 18 19.39 -10.31 -4.98
C ASP A 18 18.28 -10.54 -3.94
N SER A 19 17.22 -9.72 -4.00
CA SER A 19 16.07 -9.78 -3.11
C SER A 19 14.76 -9.60 -3.87
N ILE A 20 13.70 -10.25 -3.39
CA ILE A 20 12.33 -10.00 -3.88
C ILE A 20 11.92 -8.52 -3.65
N LEU A 21 12.50 -7.87 -2.65
CA LEU A 21 12.24 -6.47 -2.33
C LEU A 21 12.75 -5.52 -3.41
N ASP A 22 13.82 -5.90 -4.12
CA ASP A 22 14.38 -5.13 -5.23
C ASP A 22 13.46 -5.09 -6.45
N THR A 23 12.39 -5.90 -6.45
CA THR A 23 11.35 -5.92 -7.48
C THR A 23 10.11 -5.09 -7.12
N VAL A 24 10.10 -4.45 -5.95
CA VAL A 24 9.02 -3.55 -5.53
C VAL A 24 9.17 -2.22 -6.28
N GLY A 25 8.09 -1.80 -6.93
CA GLY A 25 8.05 -0.59 -7.73
C GLY A 25 8.34 -0.79 -9.21
N ASP A 26 8.59 0.31 -9.92
CA ASP A 26 8.71 0.34 -11.39
C ASP A 26 7.55 -0.42 -12.08
N THR A 27 6.34 -0.25 -11.54
CA THR A 27 5.14 -0.92 -12.08
C THR A 27 4.73 -0.25 -13.39
N PRO A 28 4.22 -1.00 -14.37
CA PRO A 28 3.94 -0.41 -15.68
C PRO A 28 2.72 0.50 -15.65
N VAL A 29 2.73 1.52 -16.52
CA VAL A 29 1.54 2.28 -16.90
C VAL A 29 0.97 1.68 -18.19
N ILE A 30 -0.27 1.19 -18.13
CA ILE A 30 -0.89 0.40 -19.21
C ILE A 30 -2.10 1.13 -19.76
N ARG A 31 -2.16 1.31 -21.09
CA ARG A 31 -3.32 1.91 -21.77
C ARG A 31 -4.52 0.96 -21.77
N ILE A 32 -5.70 1.50 -21.45
CA ILE A 32 -6.98 0.82 -21.64
C ILE A 32 -7.53 1.18 -23.02
N ASN A 33 -7.51 0.22 -23.95
CA ASN A 33 -7.90 0.48 -25.34
C ASN A 33 -9.40 0.31 -25.59
N ASN A 34 -10.04 -0.69 -24.95
CA ASN A 34 -11.37 -1.17 -25.35
C ASN A 34 -12.47 -0.95 -24.30
N LEU A 35 -12.12 -0.53 -23.07
CA LEU A 35 -13.07 -0.37 -21.96
C LEU A 35 -13.26 1.10 -21.54
N GLY A 36 -12.51 2.03 -22.16
CA GLY A 36 -12.60 3.45 -21.86
C GLY A 36 -13.72 4.15 -22.63
N PRO A 37 -14.20 5.31 -22.16
CA PRO A 37 -15.11 6.13 -22.94
C PRO A 37 -14.38 6.68 -24.18
N GLY A 38 -15.09 6.82 -25.31
CA GLY A 38 -14.48 7.24 -26.59
C GLY A 38 -13.86 8.65 -26.61
N HIS A 39 -14.10 9.45 -25.57
CA HIS A 39 -13.61 10.83 -25.45
C HIS A 39 -12.45 10.99 -24.44
N ALA A 40 -11.97 9.90 -23.82
CA ALA A 40 -10.85 9.98 -22.89
C ALA A 40 -9.85 8.85 -23.13
N THR A 41 -8.56 9.18 -22.99
CA THR A 41 -7.50 8.18 -22.93
C THR A 41 -7.29 7.78 -21.47
N ILE A 42 -7.41 6.48 -21.17
CA ILE A 42 -7.21 5.96 -19.81
C ILE A 42 -5.95 5.11 -19.77
N TYR A 43 -5.14 5.38 -18.75
CA TYR A 43 -4.02 4.54 -18.36
C TYR A 43 -4.20 4.05 -16.92
N VAL A 44 -3.64 2.87 -16.62
CA VAL A 44 -3.62 2.29 -15.28
C VAL A 44 -2.17 2.16 -14.83
N LYS A 45 -1.82 2.79 -13.70
CA LYS A 45 -0.58 2.47 -12.97
C LYS A 45 -0.79 1.13 -12.26
N ALA A 46 -0.23 0.07 -12.84
CA ALA A 46 -0.59 -1.31 -12.54
C ALA A 46 0.14 -1.84 -11.30
N GLU A 47 -0.21 -1.32 -10.13
CA GLU A 47 0.41 -1.70 -8.84
C GLU A 47 0.22 -3.19 -8.45
N PHE A 48 -0.61 -3.93 -9.18
CA PHE A 48 -0.72 -5.38 -9.06
C PHE A 48 0.47 -6.14 -9.68
N PHE A 49 1.42 -5.44 -10.33
CA PHE A 49 2.70 -6.00 -10.77
C PHE A 49 3.77 -6.05 -9.68
N ASN A 50 3.55 -5.43 -8.52
CA ASN A 50 4.42 -5.63 -7.36
C ASN A 50 4.43 -7.12 -6.94
N PRO A 51 5.49 -7.63 -6.29
CA PRO A 51 5.69 -9.06 -6.07
C PRO A 51 4.60 -9.76 -5.23
N ALA A 52 3.98 -9.06 -4.28
CA ALA A 52 2.83 -9.53 -3.50
C ALA A 52 1.48 -9.04 -4.08
N ALA A 53 1.51 -8.60 -5.34
CA ALA A 53 0.39 -8.20 -6.19
C ALA A 53 -0.38 -6.96 -5.71
N SER A 54 0.28 -6.01 -5.03
CA SER A 54 -0.40 -4.80 -4.58
C SER A 54 0.48 -3.56 -4.37
N VAL A 55 -0.17 -2.40 -4.32
CA VAL A 55 0.46 -1.12 -3.92
C VAL A 55 1.02 -1.14 -2.48
N LYS A 56 0.55 -2.06 -1.63
CA LYS A 56 0.95 -2.10 -0.22
C LYS A 56 2.33 -2.69 -0.01
N ASP A 57 2.92 -3.31 -1.03
CA ASP A 57 4.28 -3.82 -1.00
C ASP A 57 5.28 -2.66 -0.80
N ARG A 58 5.03 -1.52 -1.47
CA ARG A 58 5.79 -0.27 -1.28
C ARG A 58 5.69 0.25 0.16
N LEU A 59 4.47 0.31 0.68
CA LEU A 59 4.21 0.75 2.05
C LEU A 59 4.93 -0.14 3.07
N ALA A 60 4.74 -1.45 2.95
CA ALA A 60 5.32 -2.42 3.86
C ALA A 60 6.85 -2.34 3.86
N LEU A 61 7.47 -2.25 2.68
CA LEU A 61 8.91 -2.12 2.54
C LEU A 61 9.41 -0.86 3.28
N ASN A 62 8.83 0.30 2.98
CA ASN A 62 9.32 1.55 3.56
C ASN A 62 9.03 1.70 5.05
N ILE A 63 7.97 1.08 5.59
CA ILE A 63 7.74 1.06 7.04
C ILE A 63 8.89 0.33 7.74
N ILE A 64 9.28 -0.84 7.23
CA ILE A 64 10.34 -1.64 7.83
C ILE A 64 11.68 -0.92 7.70
N GLU A 65 12.00 -0.42 6.51
CA GLU A 65 13.28 0.28 6.26
C GLU A 65 13.39 1.60 7.02
N GLU A 66 12.31 2.36 7.19
CA GLU A 66 12.30 3.53 8.07
C GLU A 66 12.47 3.12 9.55
N GLY A 67 11.84 2.03 9.98
CA GLY A 67 12.05 1.45 11.31
C GLY A 67 13.52 1.10 11.56
N GLU A 68 14.17 0.47 10.58
CA GLU A 68 15.60 0.13 10.59
C GLU A 68 16.47 1.40 10.63
N ARG A 69 16.25 2.32 9.70
CA ARG A 69 17.02 3.57 9.57
C ARG A 69 16.92 4.47 10.80
N SER A 70 15.73 4.58 11.38
CA SER A 70 15.51 5.37 12.61
C SER A 70 15.97 4.63 13.88
N GLY A 71 16.31 3.35 13.78
CA GLY A 71 16.66 2.49 14.90
C GLY A 71 15.49 2.13 15.81
N LYS A 72 14.25 2.43 15.42
CA LYS A 72 13.03 2.06 16.17
C LYS A 72 12.71 0.57 16.07
N LEU A 73 13.06 -0.05 14.94
CA LEU A 73 13.00 -1.50 14.73
C LEU A 73 14.40 -2.07 14.95
N LYS A 74 14.54 -2.99 15.91
CA LYS A 74 15.80 -3.67 16.21
C LYS A 74 15.89 -4.99 15.43
N PRO A 75 17.10 -5.46 15.06
CA PRO A 75 17.27 -6.75 14.39
C PRO A 75 16.54 -7.88 15.10
N GLY A 76 15.73 -8.66 14.37
CA GLY A 76 14.95 -9.77 14.90
C GLY A 76 13.75 -9.39 15.78
N GLN A 77 13.49 -8.11 16.03
CA GLN A 77 12.31 -7.66 16.78
C GLN A 77 11.03 -8.01 16.03
N THR A 78 10.01 -8.47 16.75
CA THR A 78 8.71 -8.76 16.15
C THR A 78 8.03 -7.48 15.68
N VAL A 79 7.48 -7.54 14.46
CA VAL A 79 6.59 -6.54 13.89
C VAL A 79 5.15 -6.94 14.17
N VAL A 80 4.30 -5.98 14.49
CA VAL A 80 2.86 -6.18 14.66
C VAL A 80 2.07 -5.13 13.88
N GLU A 81 0.94 -5.54 13.27
CA GLU A 81 0.05 -4.61 12.56
C GLU A 81 -1.40 -5.10 12.57
N ALA A 82 -2.33 -4.15 12.62
CA ALA A 82 -3.76 -4.39 12.44
C ALA A 82 -4.16 -4.27 10.97
N THR A 83 -4.40 -5.39 10.31
CA THR A 83 -4.79 -5.39 8.90
C THR A 83 -5.42 -6.71 8.47
N SER A 84 -6.41 -6.64 7.59
CA SER A 84 -7.04 -7.81 6.97
C SER A 84 -6.74 -7.95 5.49
N GLY A 85 -5.92 -7.04 4.94
CA GLY A 85 -5.74 -6.88 3.51
C GLY A 85 -4.27 -6.90 3.08
N ASN A 86 -4.01 -6.17 2.00
CA ASN A 86 -2.74 -6.20 1.29
C ASN A 86 -1.54 -5.73 2.13
N THR A 87 -1.74 -4.84 3.11
CA THR A 87 -0.66 -4.43 4.03
C THR A 87 -0.11 -5.61 4.80
N GLY A 88 -0.96 -6.56 5.23
CA GLY A 88 -0.52 -7.75 5.96
C GLY A 88 0.27 -8.70 5.07
N ILE A 89 -0.12 -8.84 3.81
CA ILE A 89 0.58 -9.67 2.83
C ILE A 89 1.94 -9.05 2.49
N GLY A 90 1.98 -7.73 2.22
CA GLY A 90 3.23 -7.01 1.96
C GLY A 90 4.20 -7.06 3.14
N LEU A 91 3.70 -6.82 4.37
CA LEU A 91 4.52 -6.94 5.57
C LEU A 91 5.02 -8.37 5.76
N ALA A 92 4.20 -9.40 5.49
CA ALA A 92 4.62 -10.79 5.63
C ALA A 92 5.77 -11.12 4.68
N MET A 93 5.70 -10.69 3.43
CA MET A 93 6.78 -10.83 2.45
C MET A 93 8.05 -10.09 2.91
N VAL A 94 7.94 -8.83 3.30
CA VAL A 94 9.09 -8.00 3.72
C VAL A 94 9.75 -8.56 4.98
N CYS A 95 8.95 -8.91 5.98
CA CYS A 95 9.44 -9.46 7.24
C CYS A 95 10.11 -10.82 7.04
N ALA A 96 9.53 -11.69 6.20
CA ALA A 96 10.16 -12.97 5.85
C ALA A 96 11.53 -12.79 5.18
N GLN A 97 11.65 -11.85 4.24
CA GLN A 97 12.91 -11.59 3.56
C GLN A 97 13.96 -10.92 4.47
N LYS A 98 13.55 -10.01 5.36
CA LYS A 98 14.46 -9.27 6.25
C LYS A 98 14.70 -9.95 7.61
N GLY A 99 14.06 -11.09 7.88
CA GLY A 99 14.28 -11.86 9.11
C GLY A 99 13.54 -11.33 10.35
N TYR A 100 12.40 -10.66 10.17
CA TYR A 100 11.54 -10.21 11.27
C TYR A 100 10.36 -11.17 11.48
N PRO A 101 10.04 -11.57 12.72
CA PRO A 101 8.75 -12.19 13.01
C PRO A 101 7.61 -11.20 12.77
N LEU A 102 6.51 -11.65 12.17
CA LEU A 102 5.31 -10.82 11.97
C LEU A 102 4.10 -11.39 12.70
N VAL A 103 3.37 -10.52 13.38
CA VAL A 103 2.03 -10.78 13.94
C VAL A 103 1.01 -9.84 13.31
N VAL A 104 -0.04 -10.40 12.72
CA VAL A 104 -1.15 -9.63 12.13
C VAL A 104 -2.40 -9.84 12.98
N THR A 105 -3.05 -8.75 13.40
CA THR A 105 -4.38 -8.80 14.01
C THR A 105 -5.45 -8.53 12.97
N MET A 106 -6.49 -9.37 12.91
CA MET A 106 -7.60 -9.21 11.99
C MET A 106 -8.92 -9.74 12.55
N ALA A 107 -10.05 -9.17 12.14
CA ALA A 107 -11.35 -9.72 12.52
C ALA A 107 -11.58 -11.12 11.91
N ASP A 108 -12.24 -12.01 12.64
CA ASP A 108 -12.56 -13.39 12.23
C ASP A 108 -13.45 -13.49 10.97
N SER A 109 -14.20 -12.43 10.66
CA SER A 109 -15.05 -12.32 9.46
C SER A 109 -14.27 -12.23 8.14
N PHE A 110 -12.96 -12.00 8.18
CA PHE A 110 -12.15 -11.89 6.96
C PHE A 110 -11.77 -13.26 6.38
N SER A 111 -11.47 -13.27 5.08
CA SER A 111 -11.35 -14.50 4.29
C SER A 111 -10.27 -15.46 4.82
N ILE A 112 -10.52 -16.76 4.65
CA ILE A 112 -9.59 -17.81 5.10
C ILE A 112 -8.35 -17.83 4.19
N GLU A 113 -8.52 -17.52 2.92
CA GLU A 113 -7.48 -17.52 1.89
C GLU A 113 -6.38 -16.51 2.23
N ARG A 114 -6.74 -15.30 2.67
CA ARG A 114 -5.76 -14.28 3.09
C ARG A 114 -4.98 -14.72 4.32
N ARG A 115 -5.65 -15.40 5.27
CA ARG A 115 -5.00 -15.95 6.46
C ARG A 115 -3.99 -17.04 6.10
N LYS A 116 -4.35 -17.93 5.17
CA LYS A 116 -3.45 -18.97 4.66
C LYS A 116 -2.23 -18.36 3.96
N LEU A 117 -2.44 -17.35 3.11
CA LEU A 117 -1.35 -16.67 2.40
C LEU A 117 -0.36 -16.02 3.36
N MET A 118 -0.83 -15.25 4.35
CA MET A 118 0.05 -14.64 5.36
C MET A 118 0.82 -15.68 6.19
N ARG A 119 0.17 -16.79 6.58
CA ARG A 119 0.83 -17.87 7.32
C ARG A 119 1.87 -18.62 6.49
N MET A 120 1.63 -18.80 5.19
CA MET A 120 2.60 -19.39 4.28
C MET A 120 3.89 -18.55 4.20
N LEU A 121 3.77 -17.23 4.34
CA LEU A 121 4.89 -16.29 4.45
C LEU A 121 5.46 -16.18 5.88
N GLY A 122 5.06 -17.05 6.81
CA GLY A 122 5.59 -17.09 8.18
C GLY A 122 4.92 -16.15 9.18
N ALA A 123 3.90 -15.38 8.78
CA ALA A 123 3.20 -14.50 9.71
C ALA A 123 2.26 -15.27 10.65
N LYS A 124 2.21 -14.86 11.92
CA LYS A 124 1.18 -15.30 12.86
C LYS A 124 -0.05 -14.43 12.71
N VAL A 125 -1.23 -15.05 12.68
CA VAL A 125 -2.51 -14.33 12.56
C VAL A 125 -3.32 -14.49 13.84
N VAL A 126 -3.57 -13.38 14.52
CA VAL A 126 -4.40 -13.28 15.72
C VAL A 126 -5.77 -12.75 15.32
N LEU A 127 -6.82 -13.51 15.67
CA LEU A 127 -8.19 -13.13 15.34
C LEU A 127 -8.78 -12.25 16.45
N THR A 128 -9.53 -11.23 16.04
CA THR A 128 -10.34 -10.38 16.93
C THR A 128 -11.84 -10.56 16.64
N PRO A 129 -12.73 -10.29 17.60
CA PRO A 129 -14.17 -10.42 17.37
C PRO A 129 -14.69 -9.49 16.27
N ARG A 130 -15.51 -10.01 15.34
CA ARG A 130 -16.17 -9.22 14.26
C ARG A 130 -16.83 -7.94 14.74
N ALA A 131 -17.52 -8.00 15.88
CA ALA A 131 -18.28 -6.87 16.44
C ALA A 131 -17.41 -5.63 16.71
N GLN A 132 -16.11 -5.82 16.93
CA GLN A 132 -15.17 -4.73 17.22
C GLN A 132 -14.58 -4.08 15.96
N LYS A 133 -14.87 -4.61 14.76
CA LYS A 133 -14.44 -4.08 13.45
C LYS A 133 -12.92 -3.79 13.42
N GLY A 134 -12.50 -2.82 12.59
CA GLY A 134 -11.09 -2.41 12.48
C GLY A 134 -10.51 -1.83 13.77
N PHE A 135 -11.33 -1.19 14.60
CA PHE A 135 -10.87 -0.60 15.86
C PHE A 135 -10.45 -1.66 16.89
N GLY A 136 -11.16 -2.80 16.96
CA GLY A 136 -10.74 -3.95 17.77
C GLY A 136 -9.43 -4.56 17.32
N MET A 137 -9.23 -4.67 16.00
CA MET A 137 -7.96 -5.12 15.43
C MET A 137 -6.81 -4.20 15.86
N TYR A 138 -7.01 -2.88 15.72
CA TYR A 138 -6.04 -1.86 16.11
C TYR A 138 -5.70 -1.94 17.60
N LYS A 139 -6.71 -1.94 18.48
CA LYS A 139 -6.53 -2.08 19.93
C LYS A 139 -5.73 -3.32 20.29
N LYS A 140 -6.02 -4.47 19.66
CA LYS A 140 -5.28 -5.71 19.92
C LYS A 140 -3.82 -5.62 19.46
N ALA A 141 -3.55 -4.95 18.33
CA ALA A 141 -2.18 -4.76 17.86
C ALA A 141 -1.37 -3.86 18.80
N VAL A 142 -1.99 -2.78 19.30
CA VAL A 142 -1.38 -1.89 20.31
C VAL A 142 -1.09 -2.64 21.61
N GLU A 143 -2.08 -3.38 22.13
CA GLU A 143 -1.92 -4.20 23.34
C GLU A 143 -0.74 -5.17 23.21
N LEU A 144 -0.63 -5.88 22.07
CA LEU A 144 0.46 -6.80 21.80
C LEU A 144 1.81 -6.08 21.65
N ALA A 145 1.82 -4.90 21.02
CA ALA A 145 3.01 -4.09 20.87
C ALA A 145 3.58 -3.66 22.23
N GLU A 146 2.73 -3.12 23.09
CA GLU A 146 3.10 -2.63 24.42
C GLU A 146 3.54 -3.76 25.35
N ALA A 147 2.76 -4.85 25.41
CA ALA A 147 3.02 -5.97 26.32
C ALA A 147 4.33 -6.71 26.00
N ASN A 148 4.79 -6.66 24.76
CA ASN A 148 5.96 -7.43 24.31
C ASN A 148 7.13 -6.55 23.81
N GLY A 149 6.98 -5.22 23.85
CA GLY A 149 7.96 -4.31 23.26
C GLY A 149 8.15 -4.53 21.76
N TRP A 150 7.09 -4.87 21.02
CA TRP A 150 7.14 -5.11 19.58
C TRP A 150 6.99 -3.82 18.77
N PHE A 151 7.48 -3.86 17.53
CA PHE A 151 7.36 -2.73 16.62
C PHE A 151 5.99 -2.70 15.96
N LEU A 152 5.17 -1.70 16.30
CA LEU A 152 3.88 -1.47 15.64
C LEU A 152 4.10 -0.71 14.32
N ALA A 153 3.67 -1.28 13.20
CA ALA A 153 3.92 -0.72 11.86
C ALA A 153 3.15 0.60 11.58
N ARG A 154 1.97 0.81 12.18
CA ARG A 154 1.23 2.08 12.18
C ARG A 154 0.94 2.62 10.77
N GLN A 155 0.31 1.79 9.92
CA GLN A 155 0.13 2.12 8.50
C GLN A 155 -0.65 3.41 8.22
N PHE A 156 -1.47 3.88 9.18
CA PHE A 156 -2.32 5.06 9.04
C PHE A 156 -1.68 6.34 9.61
N GLU A 157 -0.65 6.19 10.44
CA GLU A 157 -0.03 7.27 11.21
C GLU A 157 1.40 7.56 10.75
N THR A 158 2.10 6.59 10.20
CA THR A 158 3.50 6.73 9.77
C THR A 158 3.65 7.60 8.53
N GLU A 159 4.59 8.55 8.58
CA GLU A 159 4.95 9.38 7.43
C GLU A 159 5.60 8.55 6.30
N ALA A 160 6.20 7.41 6.63
CA ALA A 160 6.79 6.47 5.68
C ALA A 160 5.78 6.05 4.59
N ASN A 161 4.49 6.06 4.91
CA ASN A 161 3.44 5.73 3.96
C ASN A 161 3.36 6.71 2.79
N ALA A 162 3.29 8.02 3.08
CA ALA A 162 3.27 9.02 2.01
C ALA A 162 4.66 9.18 1.36
N ALA A 163 5.72 9.11 2.16
CA ALA A 163 7.09 9.32 1.70
C ALA A 163 7.50 8.33 0.60
N ILE A 164 7.13 7.05 0.69
CA ILE A 164 7.47 6.09 -0.37
C ILE A 164 6.77 6.42 -1.69
N HIS A 165 5.51 6.85 -1.63
CA HIS A 165 4.77 7.23 -2.83
C HIS A 165 5.29 8.52 -3.45
N GLU A 166 5.82 9.45 -2.65
CA GLU A 166 6.51 10.63 -3.13
C GLU A 166 7.84 10.28 -3.81
N ALA A 167 8.65 9.45 -3.15
CA ALA A 167 9.97 9.03 -3.65
C ALA A 167 9.91 8.12 -4.88
N THR A 168 8.88 7.27 -4.98
CA THR A 168 8.77 6.28 -6.06
C THR A 168 7.54 6.49 -6.93
N THR A 169 6.32 6.25 -6.43
CA THR A 169 5.11 6.18 -7.27
C THR A 169 4.86 7.47 -8.05
N GLY A 170 4.98 8.62 -7.40
CA GLY A 170 4.83 9.93 -8.04
C GLY A 170 5.93 10.19 -9.05
N ARG A 171 7.17 9.79 -8.74
CA ARG A 171 8.28 9.92 -9.68
C ARG A 171 8.15 9.05 -10.90
N GLU A 172 7.76 7.80 -10.72
CA GLU A 172 7.47 6.88 -11.82
C GLU A 172 6.37 7.46 -12.71
N ILE A 173 5.27 7.96 -12.14
CA ILE A 173 4.18 8.57 -12.93
C ILE A 173 4.67 9.77 -13.74
N ILE A 174 5.43 10.70 -13.16
CA ILE A 174 5.94 11.83 -13.94
C ILE A 174 6.89 11.37 -15.05
N ASN A 175 7.76 10.38 -14.77
CA ASN A 175 8.70 9.86 -15.76
C ASN A 175 7.96 9.14 -16.91
N ASP A 176 6.97 8.30 -16.58
CA ASP A 176 6.12 7.57 -17.52
C ASP A 176 5.35 8.54 -18.45
N PHE A 177 5.05 9.75 -17.97
CA PHE A 177 4.34 10.80 -18.73
C PHE A 177 5.25 11.99 -19.11
N ALA A 178 6.58 11.86 -19.07
CA ALA A 178 7.48 13.02 -19.29
C ALA A 178 7.25 13.72 -20.64
N GLY A 179 6.90 12.97 -21.68
CA GLY A 179 6.56 13.47 -23.02
C GLY A 179 5.06 13.39 -23.35
N SER A 180 4.19 13.24 -22.36
CA SER A 180 2.75 13.07 -22.57
C SER A 180 1.95 13.92 -21.60
N ARG A 181 0.80 14.41 -22.06
CA ARG A 181 -0.11 15.17 -21.21
C ARG A 181 -0.77 14.22 -20.18
N LEU A 182 -0.86 14.69 -18.94
CA LEU A 182 -1.61 14.06 -17.86
C LEU A 182 -2.60 15.09 -17.32
N ASP A 183 -3.90 14.87 -17.51
CA ASP A 183 -4.93 15.83 -17.06
C ASP A 183 -5.50 15.47 -15.69
N TYR A 184 -5.66 14.17 -15.43
CA TYR A 184 -6.29 13.65 -14.23
C TYR A 184 -5.50 12.49 -13.62
N LEU A 185 -5.35 12.52 -12.31
CA LEU A 185 -5.02 11.34 -11.50
C LEU A 185 -6.27 10.91 -10.74
N VAL A 186 -6.75 9.70 -10.99
CA VAL A 186 -7.86 9.10 -10.23
C VAL A 186 -7.29 8.01 -9.34
N THR A 187 -7.59 8.06 -8.04
CA THR A 187 -7.08 7.05 -7.09
C THR A 187 -8.09 6.74 -5.99
N GLY A 188 -8.13 5.47 -5.58
CA GLY A 188 -8.94 5.05 -4.45
C GLY A 188 -8.36 5.55 -3.13
N TYR A 189 -9.22 5.98 -2.21
CA TYR A 189 -8.81 6.39 -0.87
C TYR A 189 -8.80 5.20 0.10
N GLY A 190 -7.83 5.19 0.99
CA GLY A 190 -7.63 4.13 1.99
C GLY A 190 -6.83 4.67 3.17
N THR A 191 -5.52 4.43 3.19
CA THR A 191 -4.62 5.03 4.19
C THR A 191 -4.27 6.50 3.89
N GLY A 192 -4.58 6.98 2.68
CA GLY A 192 -4.22 8.33 2.21
C GLY A 192 -2.80 8.47 1.64
N GLY A 193 -1.88 7.54 1.95
CA GLY A 193 -0.47 7.68 1.56
C GLY A 193 -0.24 7.83 0.04
N THR A 194 -0.95 7.08 -0.79
CA THR A 194 -0.80 7.17 -2.26
C THR A 194 -1.18 8.55 -2.78
N VAL A 195 -2.34 9.08 -2.38
CA VAL A 195 -2.78 10.41 -2.85
C VAL A 195 -1.89 11.52 -2.29
N THR A 196 -1.46 11.40 -1.03
CA THR A 196 -0.59 12.40 -0.40
C THR A 196 0.79 12.44 -1.07
N GLY A 197 1.46 11.29 -1.21
CA GLY A 197 2.80 11.24 -1.77
C GLY A 197 2.84 11.62 -3.25
N VAL A 198 1.96 11.02 -4.07
CA VAL A 198 1.85 11.39 -5.50
C VAL A 198 1.40 12.84 -5.65
N GLY A 199 0.47 13.29 -4.80
CA GLY A 199 -0.03 14.66 -4.83
C GLY A 199 1.06 15.71 -4.58
N ARG A 200 2.00 15.46 -3.66
CA ARG A 200 3.15 16.37 -3.43
C ARG A 200 3.99 16.55 -4.69
N VAL A 201 4.35 15.45 -5.35
CA VAL A 201 5.11 15.49 -6.62
C VAL A 201 4.33 16.21 -7.71
N LEU A 202 3.06 15.85 -7.91
CA LEU A 202 2.23 16.47 -8.95
C LEU A 202 2.04 17.97 -8.71
N ARG A 203 1.84 18.41 -7.46
CA ARG A 203 1.68 19.84 -7.15
C ARG A 203 2.94 20.65 -7.43
N GLN A 204 4.12 20.04 -7.34
CA GLN A 204 5.38 20.70 -7.65
C GLN A 204 5.67 20.74 -9.16
N GLU A 205 5.38 19.66 -9.89
CA GLU A 205 5.90 19.50 -11.26
C GLU A 205 4.83 19.52 -12.37
N ARG A 206 3.57 19.25 -12.01
CA ARG A 206 2.40 19.24 -12.91
C ARG A 206 1.16 19.79 -12.17
N PRO A 207 1.21 21.04 -11.67
CA PRO A 207 0.16 21.61 -10.81
C PRO A 207 -1.22 21.64 -11.46
N GLU A 208 -1.28 21.62 -12.80
CA GLU A 208 -2.50 21.54 -13.61
C GLU A 208 -3.24 20.20 -13.48
N VAL A 209 -2.56 19.12 -13.04
CA VAL A 209 -3.19 17.81 -12.89
C VAL A 209 -4.26 17.87 -11.80
N ARG A 210 -5.47 17.44 -12.18
CA ARG A 210 -6.59 17.32 -11.25
C ARG A 210 -6.52 15.96 -10.56
N ILE A 211 -6.57 15.97 -9.23
CA ILE A 211 -6.56 14.75 -8.43
C ILE A 211 -8.00 14.45 -8.01
N VAL A 212 -8.48 13.26 -8.34
CA VAL A 212 -9.83 12.79 -8.03
C VAL A 212 -9.72 11.57 -7.11
N LEU A 213 -10.38 11.65 -5.96
CA LEU A 213 -10.47 10.54 -5.01
C LEU A 213 -11.74 9.73 -5.25
N ALA A 214 -11.61 8.41 -5.17
CA ALA A 214 -12.74 7.49 -5.18
C ALA A 214 -12.85 6.78 -3.81
N GLU A 215 -14.05 6.80 -3.23
CA GLU A 215 -14.38 6.12 -1.98
C GLU A 215 -15.58 5.19 -2.17
N PRO A 216 -15.66 4.08 -1.43
CA PRO A 216 -16.88 3.27 -1.39
C PRO A 216 -18.04 4.10 -0.85
N ALA A 217 -19.24 3.96 -1.44
CA ALA A 217 -20.43 4.69 -1.01
C ALA A 217 -20.80 4.46 0.46
N ASN A 218 -20.41 3.32 1.03
CA ASN A 218 -20.66 2.92 2.42
C ASN A 218 -19.43 3.07 3.35
N ALA A 219 -18.39 3.79 2.92
CA ALA A 219 -17.18 4.05 3.72
C ALA A 219 -16.47 5.34 3.24
N GLN A 220 -17.20 6.45 3.22
CA GLN A 220 -16.71 7.75 2.73
C GLN A 220 -16.00 8.53 3.85
N LEU A 221 -14.72 8.22 4.12
CA LEU A 221 -13.97 8.90 5.18
C LEU A 221 -13.83 10.39 4.85
N ILE A 222 -13.38 10.73 3.64
CA ILE A 222 -13.21 12.11 3.19
C ILE A 222 -14.55 12.70 2.76
N GLY A 223 -15.34 11.96 1.97
CA GLY A 223 -16.61 12.43 1.44
C GLY A 223 -17.67 12.74 2.51
N SER A 224 -17.58 12.13 3.70
CA SER A 224 -18.50 12.42 4.80
C SER A 224 -18.36 13.83 5.39
N GLY A 225 -17.23 14.51 5.13
CA GLY A 225 -16.89 15.80 5.73
C GLY A 225 -16.59 15.74 7.24
N LYS A 226 -16.56 14.54 7.84
CA LYS A 226 -16.26 14.34 9.25
C LYS A 226 -14.80 13.93 9.40
N ALA A 227 -14.09 14.60 10.30
CA ALA A 227 -12.72 14.21 10.64
C ALA A 227 -12.72 12.96 11.53
N GLN A 228 -11.73 12.08 11.33
CA GLN A 228 -11.44 11.00 12.26
C GLN A 228 -10.97 11.59 13.60
N GLU A 229 -11.66 11.24 14.69
CA GLU A 229 -11.22 11.58 16.04
C GLU A 229 -9.90 10.87 16.35
N ARG A 230 -8.89 11.64 16.75
CA ARG A 230 -7.54 11.15 17.05
C ARG A 230 -7.17 11.43 18.50
N GLY A 231 -6.53 10.44 19.13
CA GLY A 231 -5.96 10.54 20.45
C GLY A 231 -4.49 10.94 20.42
N VAL A 232 -3.80 10.67 21.53
CA VAL A 232 -2.37 10.96 21.70
C VAL A 232 -1.55 10.28 20.60
N GLY A 233 -0.60 11.01 20.01
CA GLY A 233 0.30 10.48 18.98
C GLY A 233 -0.36 10.19 17.63
N GLY A 234 -1.57 10.71 17.38
CA GLY A 234 -2.26 10.58 16.10
C GLY A 234 -3.04 9.29 15.91
N ALA A 235 -3.07 8.40 16.90
CA ALA A 235 -3.85 7.16 16.90
C ALA A 235 -5.36 7.44 16.79
N PRO A 236 -6.16 6.56 16.16
CA PRO A 236 -7.62 6.69 16.19
C PRO A 236 -8.15 6.58 17.63
N ALA A 237 -8.97 7.54 18.06
CA ALA A 237 -9.60 7.52 19.39
C ALA A 237 -10.89 6.67 19.40
N ALA A 238 -11.61 6.64 18.28
CA ALA A 238 -12.85 5.92 18.10
C ALA A 238 -12.97 5.39 16.67
N SER A 239 -13.99 4.56 16.40
CA SER A 239 -14.32 4.18 15.03
C SER A 239 -14.81 5.39 14.24
N HIS A 240 -14.44 5.50 12.98
CA HIS A 240 -15.00 6.50 12.08
C HIS A 240 -16.53 6.33 11.97
N PRO A 241 -17.33 7.42 11.91
CA PRO A 241 -18.78 7.33 11.80
C PRO A 241 -19.29 6.93 10.41
N ALA A 242 -18.45 7.06 9.37
CA ALA A 242 -18.76 6.68 7.99
C ALA A 242 -18.46 5.20 7.70
#